data_AF-M1ZM57-F1
#
_entry.id   AF-M1ZM57-F1
#
_cell.length_a   1.000
_cell.length_b   1.000
_cell.length_c   1.000
_cell.angle_alpha   90.00
_cell.angle_beta   90.00
_cell.angle_gamma   90.00
#
_symmetry.space_group_name_H-M   'P 1'
#
loop_
_entity.id
_entity.type
_entity.pdbx_description
1 polymer ?
#
loop_
_entity_poly.entity_id
_entity_poly.type
_entity_poly.pdbx_seq_one_letter_code
_entity_poly.pdbx_strand_id
1 'polypeptide(L)' 'MEIKSGDILVLKTGNGEYRSRISKIDGDIVKIIDKNGSYRQISIKNVDDMIKNGFASIEKFD' A
#
# COMPACT_ATOMS: atom_id res chain seq x y z
N MET A 1 -10.12 8.08 -1.64
CA MET A 1 -8.94 7.76 -2.44
C MET A 1 -9.27 6.57 -3.34
N GLU A 2 -8.77 6.52 -4.56
CA GLU A 2 -8.90 5.33 -5.42
C GLU A 2 -7.58 4.57 -5.44
N ILE A 3 -7.56 3.35 -4.90
CA ILE A 3 -6.45 2.40 -4.98
C ILE A 3 -6.90 1.20 -5.82
N LYS A 4 -5.97 0.65 -6.60
CA LYS A 4 -6.23 -0.48 -7.51
C LYS A 4 -5.16 -1.55 -7.40
N SER A 5 -5.52 -2.75 -7.80
CA SER A 5 -4.53 -3.79 -8.06
C SER A 5 -3.54 -3.31 -9.13
N GLY A 6 -2.25 -3.46 -8.87
CA GLY A 6 -1.18 -2.94 -9.73
C GLY A 6 -0.43 -1.76 -9.10
N ASP A 7 -1.13 -0.89 -8.37
CA ASP A 7 -0.53 0.27 -7.72
C ASP A 7 0.57 -0.11 -6.73
N ILE A 8 1.49 0.84 -6.46
CA ILE A 8 2.54 0.68 -5.47
C ILE A 8 2.19 1.48 -4.21
N LEU A 9 2.05 0.77 -3.09
CA LEU A 9 2.00 1.38 -1.76
C LEU A 9 3.43 1.66 -1.30
N VAL A 10 3.72 2.95 -1.07
CA VAL A 10 5.00 3.43 -0.52
C VAL A 10 4.78 3.80 0.94
N LEU A 11 5.41 3.07 1.86
CA LEU A 11 5.42 3.36 3.30
C LEU A 11 6.66 4.17 3.65
N LYS A 12 6.47 5.31 4.30
CA LYS A 12 7.54 6.19 4.78
C LYS A 12 7.83 5.87 6.22
N THR A 13 9.01 5.32 6.48
CA THR A 13 9.50 5.00 7.83
C THR A 13 10.69 5.89 8.16
N GLY A 14 11.06 5.99 9.44
CA GLY A 14 12.29 6.69 9.84
C GLY A 14 13.56 6.13 9.20
N ASN A 15 13.52 4.88 8.70
CA ASN A 15 14.64 4.19 8.07
C ASN A 15 14.58 4.24 6.52
N GLY A 16 13.66 5.01 5.95
CA GLY A 16 13.48 5.16 4.50
C GLY A 16 12.13 4.67 4.00
N GLU A 17 12.05 4.46 2.69
CA GLU A 17 10.82 4.05 2.01
C GLU A 17 10.76 2.53 1.80
N TYR A 18 9.60 1.95 2.09
CA TYR A 18 9.30 0.56 1.78
C TYR A 18 8.18 0.49 0.76
N ARG A 19 8.44 -0.17 -0.37
CA ARG A 19 7.52 -0.26 -1.51
C ARG A 19 6.92 -1.65 -1.61
N SER A 20 5.61 -1.72 -1.79
CA SER A 20 4.89 -2.98 -2.02
C SER A 20 3.82 -2.79 -3.08
N ARG A 21 3.69 -3.78 -3.97
CA ARG A 21 2.65 -3.79 -4.99
C ARG A 21 1.33 -4.23 -4.37
N ILE A 22 0.25 -3.50 -4.64
CA ILE A 22 -1.12 -3.94 -4.35
C ILE A 22 -1.45 -5.09 -5.31
N SER A 23 -1.56 -6.30 -4.78
CA SER A 23 -1.85 -7.50 -5.56
C SER A 23 -3.34 -7.72 -5.74
N LYS A 24 -4.16 -7.30 -4.78
CA LYS A 24 -5.62 -7.41 -4.82
C LYS A 24 -6.27 -6.50 -3.78
N ILE A 25 -7.51 -6.11 -4.04
CA ILE A 25 -8.38 -5.46 -3.07
C ILE A 25 -9.63 -6.34 -2.93
N ASP A 26 -9.87 -6.85 -1.72
CA ASP A 26 -10.97 -7.74 -1.38
C ASP A 26 -11.85 -7.06 -0.33
N GLY A 27 -12.91 -6.38 -0.76
CA GLY A 27 -13.72 -5.54 0.12
C GLY A 27 -12.86 -4.47 0.78
N ASP A 28 -12.81 -4.48 2.12
CA ASP A 28 -12.04 -3.52 2.92
C ASP A 28 -10.59 -3.94 3.17
N ILE A 29 -10.09 -4.99 2.51
CA ILE A 29 -8.73 -5.50 2.69
C ILE A 29 -7.89 -5.24 1.44
N VAL A 30 -6.75 -4.60 1.65
CA VAL A 30 -5.68 -4.39 0.67
C VAL A 30 -4.62 -5.46 0.86
N LYS A 31 -4.38 -6.25 -0.18
CA LYS A 31 -3.34 -7.27 -0.21
C LYS A 31 -2.12 -6.70 -0.92
N ILE A 32 -0.96 -6.79 -0.29
CA ILE A 32 0.29 -6.25 -0.82
C ILE A 32 1.38 -7.32 -0.86
N ILE A 33 2.25 -7.21 -1.86
CA ILE A 33 3.42 -8.07 -2.03
C ILE A 33 4.64 -7.18 -2.18
N ASP A 34 5.67 -7.43 -1.38
CA ASP A 34 6.93 -6.70 -1.48
C ASP A 34 7.87 -7.29 -2.53
N LYS A 35 9.01 -6.60 -2.77
CA LYS A 35 10.02 -7.05 -3.74
C LYS A 35 10.64 -8.42 -3.44
N ASN A 36 10.56 -8.90 -2.21
CA ASN A 36 11.07 -10.19 -1.78
C ASN A 36 10.00 -11.30 -1.86
N GLY A 37 8.79 -10.96 -2.34
CA GLY A 37 7.66 -11.89 -2.39
C GLY A 37 6.93 -12.05 -1.05
N SER A 38 7.23 -11.22 -0.05
CA SER A 38 6.51 -11.24 1.23
C SER A 38 5.11 -10.69 1.05
N TYR A 39 4.12 -11.48 1.47
CA TYR A 39 2.71 -11.13 1.39
C TYR A 39 2.21 -10.54 2.71
N ARG A 40 1.44 -9.45 2.63
CA ARG A 40 0.79 -8.81 3.79
C ARG A 40 -0.61 -8.32 3.44
N GLN A 41 -1.42 -8.09 4.48
CA GLN A 41 -2.78 -7.56 4.38
C GLN A 41 -2.92 -6.35 5.29
N ILE A 42 -3.58 -5.30 4.81
CA ILE A 42 -3.87 -4.06 5.56
C ILE A 42 -5.30 -3.64 5.23
N SER A 43 -6.06 -3.12 6.20
CA SER A 43 -7.38 -2.58 5.90
C SER A 43 -7.29 -1.32 5.04
N ILE A 44 -8.27 -1.10 4.16
CA ILE A 44 -8.38 0.15 3.38
C ILE A 44 -8.35 1.35 4.31
N LYS A 45 -9.08 1.30 5.43
CA LYS A 45 -9.08 2.37 6.43
C LYS A 45 -7.67 2.72 6.91
N ASN A 46 -6.86 1.72 7.27
CA ASN A 46 -5.51 1.97 7.75
C ASN A 46 -4.62 2.55 6.65
N VAL A 47 -4.76 2.09 5.39
CA VAL A 47 -4.05 2.69 4.26
C VAL A 47 -4.43 4.16 4.10
N ASP A 48 -5.72 4.46 4.13
CA ASP A 48 -6.26 5.81 4.01
C ASP A 48 -5.76 6.73 5.14
N ASP A 49 -5.75 6.22 6.38
CA ASP A 49 -5.25 6.94 7.56
C ASP A 49 -3.74 7.18 7.46
N MET A 50 -2.95 6.19 7.03
CA MET A 50 -1.51 6.37 6.82
C MET A 50 -1.21 7.44 5.76
N ILE A 51 -1.99 7.49 4.68
CA ILE A 51 -1.82 8.47 3.62
C ILE A 51 -2.20 9.88 4.09
N LYS A 52 -3.33 10.02 4.78
CA LYS A 52 -3.77 11.30 5.36
C LYS A 52 -2.74 11.87 6.35
N ASN A 53 -2.07 11.00 7.11
CA ASN A 53 -1.05 11.41 8.07
C ASN A 53 0.37 11.50 7.47
N GLY A 54 0.53 11.30 6.15
CA GLY A 54 1.82 11.43 5.46
C GLY A 54 2.79 10.26 5.69
N PHE A 55 2.36 9.17 6.31
CA PHE A 55 3.15 7.94 6.50
C PHE A 55 3.14 7.02 5.29
N ALA A 56 2.27 7.27 4.31
CA ALA A 56 2.21 6.50 3.08
C ALA A 56 1.81 7.34 1.87
N SER A 57 2.07 6.80 0.68
CA SER A 57 1.57 7.31 -0.61
C SER A 57 1.30 6.17 -1.59
N ILE A 58 0.49 6.45 -2.61
CA ILE A 58 0.19 5.52 -3.71
C ILE A 58 0.86 6.05 -4.97
N GLU A 59 1.73 5.24 -5.58
CA GLU A 59 2.22 5.46 -6.94
C GLU A 59 1.36 4.63 -7.88
N LYS A 60 0.69 5.29 -8.83
CA LYS A 60 -0.18 4.61 -9.81
C LYS A 60 0.69 3.92 -10.86
N PHE A 61 0.32 2.70 -11.21
CA PHE A 61 0.91 2.01 -12.35
C PHE A 61 0.07 2.35 -13.60
N ASP A 62 0.67 3.02 -14.58
CA ASP A 62 0.04 3.31 -15.88
C ASP A 62 -0.09 2.05 -16.75
#